data_AF-C5L2Z8-F1
#
_entry.id   AF-C5L2Z8-F1
#
_cell.length_a   1.000
_cell.length_b   1.000
_cell.length_c   1.000
_cell.angle_alpha   90.00
_cell.angle_beta   90.00
_cell.angle_gamma   90.00
#
_symmetry.space_group_name_H-M   'P 1'
#
loop_
_entity.id
_entity.type
_entity.pdbx_description
1 polymer ?
#
loop_
_entity_poly.entity_id
_entity_poly.type
_entity_poly.pdbx_seq_one_letter_code
_entity_poly.pdbx_strand_id
1 'polypeptide(L)'
;MAVCQTIELDQGRELKVSIPPGTVNGSVMRYEGMGLEEPGASRPGPLLVTVRFGPQDGFTLCSEGSGDLHYDEDVCVWDCLLGVNVEVRDLLSGAILRLPIDEVVTATTTRRFLGKGAPRQDGGVGDLVIHFNIKFPEVINESQRELIMQLKSLD
;
A
#
# COMPACT_ATOMS: atom_id res chain seq x y z
N MET A 1 -5.70 3.35 14.72
CA MET A 1 -7.06 3.07 15.21
C MET A 1 -7.48 1.68 14.76
N ALA A 2 -8.31 0.97 15.53
CA ALA A 2 -8.86 -0.31 15.11
C ALA A 2 -9.97 -0.09 14.06
N VAL A 3 -9.99 -0.92 13.02
CA VAL A 3 -11.05 -0.91 12.01
C VAL A 3 -12.19 -1.81 12.49
N CYS A 4 -13.40 -1.29 12.57
CA CYS A 4 -14.57 -2.10 12.91
C CYS A 4 -15.33 -2.46 11.63
N GLN A 5 -15.53 -3.75 11.39
CA GLN A 5 -16.35 -4.25 10.29
C GLN A 5 -17.48 -5.11 10.86
N THR A 6 -18.70 -4.89 10.39
CA THR A 6 -19.84 -5.76 10.70
C THR A 6 -19.93 -6.83 9.61
N ILE A 7 -20.00 -8.10 10.02
CA ILE A 7 -20.29 -9.22 9.13
C ILE A 7 -21.66 -9.81 9.48
N GLU A 8 -22.44 -10.14 8.48
CA GLU A 8 -23.69 -10.89 8.65
C GLU A 8 -23.37 -12.39 8.65
N LEU A 9 -23.95 -13.11 9.60
CA LEU A 9 -23.86 -14.55 9.77
C LEU A 9 -25.16 -15.22 9.31
N ASP A 10 -25.10 -16.54 9.14
CA ASP A 10 -26.28 -17.35 8.89
C ASP A 10 -27.35 -17.10 9.97
N GLN A 11 -28.61 -17.04 9.55
CA GLN A 11 -29.79 -16.72 10.37
C GLN A 11 -29.97 -15.23 10.73
N GLY A 12 -29.26 -14.30 10.06
CA GLY A 12 -29.48 -12.85 10.21
C GLY A 12 -28.87 -12.27 11.49
N ARG A 13 -27.89 -12.96 12.08
CA ARG A 13 -27.09 -12.45 13.20
C ARG A 13 -25.97 -11.57 12.67
N GLU A 14 -25.74 -10.43 13.30
CA GLU A 14 -24.59 -9.56 12.98
C GLU A 14 -23.47 -9.77 14.00
N LEU A 15 -22.23 -9.83 13.51
CA LEU A 15 -21.03 -9.81 14.34
C LEU A 15 -20.18 -8.59 14.01
N LYS A 16 -19.92 -7.77 15.04
CA LYS A 16 -18.98 -6.66 14.94
C LYS A 16 -17.56 -7.17 15.19
N VAL A 17 -16.77 -7.25 14.13
CA VAL A 17 -15.35 -7.61 14.16
C VAL A 17 -14.53 -6.33 14.34
N SER A 18 -13.70 -6.30 15.39
CA SER A 18 -12.75 -5.21 15.61
C SER A 18 -11.36 -5.70 15.21
N ILE A 19 -10.80 -5.09 14.17
CA ILE A 19 -9.48 -5.41 13.61
C ILE A 19 -8.46 -4.47 14.22
N PRO A 20 -7.56 -4.95 15.10
CA PRO A 20 -6.53 -4.12 15.72
C PRO A 20 -5.56 -3.53 14.68
N PRO A 21 -4.96 -2.36 14.95
CA PRO A 21 -3.85 -1.85 14.16
C PRO A 21 -2.68 -2.85 14.16
N GLY A 22 -1.98 -2.97 13.03
CA GLY A 22 -0.89 -3.93 12.90
C GLY A 22 -1.34 -5.39 12.69
N THR A 23 -2.63 -5.63 12.45
CA THR A 23 -3.08 -6.94 11.97
C THR A 23 -2.34 -7.29 10.69
N VAL A 24 -1.89 -8.54 10.59
CA VAL A 24 -1.17 -9.05 9.41
C VAL A 24 -2.17 -9.72 8.47
N ASN A 25 -1.92 -9.66 7.16
CA ASN A 25 -2.74 -10.39 6.20
C ASN A 25 -2.80 -11.88 6.56
N GLY A 26 -3.98 -12.50 6.48
CA GLY A 26 -4.18 -13.89 6.87
C GLY A 26 -4.36 -14.14 8.37
N SER A 27 -4.32 -13.10 9.22
CA SER A 27 -4.58 -13.25 10.66
C SER A 27 -5.95 -13.87 10.92
N VAL A 28 -6.00 -14.88 11.80
CA VAL A 28 -7.24 -15.58 12.16
C VAL A 28 -7.71 -15.12 13.54
N MET A 29 -8.92 -14.58 13.61
CA MET A 29 -9.60 -14.19 14.85
C MET A 29 -10.64 -15.22 15.23
N ARG A 30 -10.63 -15.65 16.49
CA ARG A 30 -11.51 -16.70 17.00
C ARG A 30 -12.56 -16.11 17.93
N TYR A 31 -13.83 -16.34 17.60
CA TYR A 31 -15.00 -15.89 18.38
C TYR A 31 -15.75 -17.10 18.93
N GLU A 32 -15.65 -17.32 20.24
CA GLU A 32 -16.32 -18.44 20.92
C GLU A 32 -17.84 -18.26 20.96
N GLY A 33 -18.60 -19.34 20.70
CA GLY A 33 -20.06 -19.33 20.77
C GLY A 33 -20.76 -18.54 19.64
N MET A 34 -20.02 -18.14 18.62
CA MET A 34 -20.54 -17.41 17.44
C MET A 34 -20.55 -18.26 16.16
N GLY A 35 -20.17 -19.53 16.24
CA GLY A 35 -20.24 -20.49 15.14
C GLY A 35 -21.62 -21.13 15.00
N LEU A 36 -21.71 -22.14 14.15
CA LEU A 36 -22.95 -22.87 13.90
C LEU A 36 -23.40 -23.66 15.14
N GLU A 37 -24.72 -23.72 15.31
CA GLU A 37 -25.37 -24.61 16.28
C GLU A 37 -25.54 -25.99 15.66
N GLU A 38 -24.94 -27.01 16.27
CA GLU A 38 -25.14 -28.39 15.85
C GLU A 38 -26.25 -29.08 16.67
N PRO A 39 -27.10 -29.92 16.05
CA PRO A 39 -28.13 -30.67 16.77
C PRO A 39 -27.50 -31.53 17.88
N GLY A 40 -27.87 -31.25 19.14
CA GLY A 40 -27.35 -31.95 20.32
C GLY A 40 -26.16 -31.26 21.01
N ALA A 41 -25.63 -30.16 20.47
CA ALA A 41 -24.61 -29.36 21.13
C ALA A 41 -25.23 -28.44 22.19
N SER A 42 -24.60 -28.33 23.36
CA SER A 42 -25.06 -27.44 24.44
C SER A 42 -24.70 -25.97 24.20
N ARG A 43 -23.75 -25.68 23.30
CA ARG A 43 -23.31 -24.32 22.92
C ARG A 43 -22.91 -24.30 21.44
N PRO A 44 -23.07 -23.16 20.75
CA PRO A 44 -22.55 -23.00 19.39
C PRO A 44 -21.02 -23.16 19.34
N GLY A 45 -20.51 -23.63 18.20
CA GLY A 45 -19.07 -23.76 17.97
C GLY A 45 -18.34 -22.40 17.89
N PRO A 46 -17.01 -22.40 17.70
CA PRO A 46 -16.26 -21.17 17.45
C PRO A 46 -16.43 -20.71 16.00
N LEU A 47 -16.48 -19.39 15.78
CA LEU A 47 -16.34 -18.77 14.46
C LEU A 47 -14.88 -18.33 14.25
N LEU A 48 -14.30 -18.69 13.11
CA LEU A 48 -12.97 -18.27 12.70
C LEU A 48 -13.10 -17.22 11.58
N VAL A 49 -12.61 -16.01 11.84
CA VAL A 49 -12.60 -14.91 10.89
C VAL A 49 -11.17 -14.69 10.42
N THR A 50 -10.91 -14.94 9.13
CA THR A 50 -9.60 -14.68 8.52
C THR A 50 -9.60 -13.30 7.88
N VAL A 51 -8.74 -12.41 8.35
CA VAL A 51 -8.57 -11.07 7.77
C VAL A 51 -7.75 -11.17 6.50
N ARG A 52 -8.26 -10.63 5.39
CA ARG A 52 -7.50 -10.49 4.14
C ARG A 52 -7.49 -9.04 3.70
N PHE A 53 -6.31 -8.51 3.41
CA PHE A 53 -6.18 -7.19 2.83
C PHE A 53 -6.44 -7.25 1.33
N GLY A 54 -7.31 -6.37 0.86
CA GLY A 54 -7.55 -6.19 -0.57
C GLY A 54 -6.36 -5.51 -1.24
N PRO A 55 -6.19 -5.69 -2.56
CA PRO A 55 -5.22 -4.89 -3.32
C PRO A 55 -5.59 -3.40 -3.14
N GLN A 56 -4.60 -2.60 -2.76
CA GLN A 56 -4.70 -1.14 -2.78
C GLN A 56 -3.86 -0.66 -3.96
N ASP A 57 -4.39 0.27 -4.74
CA ASP A 57 -3.71 0.77 -5.95
C ASP A 57 -2.33 1.33 -5.59
N GLY A 58 -1.29 0.74 -6.15
CA GLY A 58 0.10 1.16 -6.00
C GLY A 58 0.76 0.82 -4.67
N PHE A 59 0.05 0.40 -3.62
CA PHE A 59 0.65 0.12 -2.31
C PHE A 59 0.87 -1.38 -2.05
N THR A 60 2.11 -1.74 -1.75
CA THR A 60 2.51 -3.09 -1.35
C THR A 60 3.10 -3.07 0.06
N LEU A 61 2.66 -3.97 0.94
CA LEU A 61 3.34 -4.17 2.22
C LEU A 61 4.70 -4.85 1.98
N CYS A 62 5.79 -4.22 2.40
CA CYS A 62 7.14 -4.73 2.14
C CYS A 62 7.39 -6.08 2.82
N SER A 63 6.90 -6.23 4.07
CA SER A 63 6.86 -7.52 4.75
C SER A 63 5.71 -7.55 5.73
N GLU A 64 5.20 -8.75 6.00
CA GLU A 64 4.31 -8.99 7.13
C GLU A 64 4.96 -8.50 8.43
N GLY A 65 4.26 -7.63 9.17
CA GLY A 65 4.69 -7.10 10.47
C GLY A 65 5.67 -5.93 10.45
N SER A 66 6.37 -5.64 9.34
CA SER A 66 7.28 -4.48 9.26
C SER A 66 6.56 -3.14 9.30
N GLY A 67 5.30 -3.09 8.89
CA GLY A 67 4.56 -1.84 8.72
C GLY A 67 5.09 -0.95 7.59
N ASP A 68 6.17 -1.33 6.90
CA ASP A 68 6.73 -0.52 5.83
C ASP A 68 5.93 -0.74 4.54
N LEU A 69 5.50 0.36 3.93
CA LEU A 69 4.71 0.39 2.71
C LEU A 69 5.61 0.77 1.54
N HIS A 70 5.53 0.01 0.46
CA HIS A 70 6.14 0.32 -0.81
C HIS A 70 5.09 0.88 -1.74
N TYR A 71 5.44 1.93 -2.46
CA TYR A 71 4.59 2.56 -3.46
C TYR A 71 5.37 2.72 -4.76
N ASP A 72 4.85 2.14 -5.84
CA ASP A 72 5.45 2.23 -7.16
C ASP A 72 4.83 3.41 -7.92
N GLU A 73 5.62 4.46 -8.15
CA GLU A 73 5.21 5.63 -8.93
C GLU A 73 5.73 5.51 -10.37
N ASP A 74 4.81 5.53 -11.33
CA ASP A 74 5.12 5.56 -12.75
C ASP A 74 5.48 6.99 -13.17
N VAL A 75 6.74 7.21 -13.58
CA VAL A 75 7.27 8.53 -13.97
C VAL A 75 7.81 8.50 -15.39
N CYS A 76 7.60 9.57 -16.17
CA CYS A 76 8.15 9.61 -17.53
C CYS A 76 9.65 9.89 -17.51
N VAL A 77 10.38 9.36 -18.49
CA VAL A 77 11.84 9.55 -18.60
C VAL A 77 12.25 11.03 -18.63
N TRP A 78 11.41 11.91 -19.18
CA TRP A 78 11.71 13.35 -19.28
C TRP A 78 11.68 14.03 -17.92
N ASP A 79 10.64 13.76 -17.13
CA ASP A 79 10.53 14.27 -15.77
C ASP A 79 11.64 13.69 -14.89
N CYS A 80 12.04 12.44 -15.11
CA CYS A 80 13.17 11.85 -14.41
C CYS A 80 14.49 12.60 -14.66
N LEU A 81 14.65 13.22 -15.83
CA LEU A 81 15.85 14.00 -16.18
C LEU A 81 15.77 15.46 -15.71
N LEU A 82 14.57 16.06 -15.73
CA LEU A 82 14.35 17.48 -15.43
C LEU A 82 14.00 17.76 -13.97
N GLY A 83 13.53 16.75 -13.24
CA GLY A 83 13.00 16.84 -11.89
C GLY A 83 11.54 16.38 -11.82
N VAL A 84 11.19 15.69 -10.74
CA VAL A 84 9.87 15.07 -10.53
C VAL A 84 9.24 15.66 -9.27
N ASN A 85 7.94 15.96 -9.32
CA ASN A 85 7.17 16.27 -8.12
C ASN A 85 6.16 15.15 -7.87
N VAL A 86 6.42 14.34 -6.85
CA VAL A 86 5.60 13.17 -6.51
C VAL A 86 4.52 13.58 -5.52
N GLU A 87 3.26 13.22 -5.81
CA GLU A 87 2.14 13.40 -4.89
C GLU A 87 1.55 12.04 -4.50
N VAL A 88 1.66 11.66 -3.23
CA VAL A 88 1.10 10.39 -2.71
C VAL A 88 0.12 10.67 -1.59
N ARG A 89 -1.03 9.98 -1.62
CA ARG A 89 -2.01 10.04 -0.52
C ARG A 89 -1.54 9.18 0.65
N ASP A 90 -1.41 9.79 1.81
CA ASP A 90 -1.17 9.09 3.07
C ASP A 90 -2.41 8.23 3.42
N LEU A 91 -2.22 6.91 3.53
CA LEU A 91 -3.31 5.97 3.84
C LEU A 91 -3.88 6.13 5.26
N LEU A 92 -3.10 6.70 6.20
CA LEU A 92 -3.53 6.86 7.59
C LEU A 92 -4.26 8.17 7.82
N SER A 93 -3.71 9.28 7.31
CA SER A 93 -4.28 10.62 7.54
C SER A 93 -5.18 11.10 6.39
N GLY A 94 -5.09 10.49 5.21
CA GLY A 94 -5.73 10.97 3.99
C GLY A 94 -5.09 12.23 3.40
N ALA A 95 -4.04 12.77 4.02
CA ALA A 95 -3.34 13.96 3.53
C ALA A 95 -2.53 13.65 2.26
N ILE A 96 -2.37 14.65 1.40
CA ILE A 96 -1.49 14.56 0.23
C ILE A 96 -0.07 14.89 0.69
N LEU A 97 0.84 13.94 0.52
CA LEU A 97 2.27 14.10 0.73
C LEU A 97 2.90 14.53 -0.59
N ARG A 98 3.71 15.59 -0.57
CA ARG A 98 4.41 16.11 -1.74
C ARG A 98 5.90 15.96 -1.56
N LEU A 99 6.58 15.49 -2.60
CA LEU A 99 8.02 15.36 -2.64
C LEU A 99 8.58 15.91 -3.95
N PRO A 100 9.04 17.18 -3.96
CA PRO A 100 9.82 17.68 -5.08
C PRO A 100 11.21 17.03 -5.08
N ILE A 101 11.64 16.60 -6.26
CA ILE A 101 12.95 16.00 -6.52
C ILE A 101 13.56 16.78 -7.67
N ASP A 102 14.53 17.64 -7.35
CA ASP A 102 15.20 18.51 -8.33
C ASP A 102 16.41 17.84 -9.00
N GLU A 103 16.70 16.57 -8.63
CA GLU A 103 17.80 15.78 -9.18
C GLU A 103 17.31 14.71 -10.15
N VAL A 104 18.26 14.14 -10.92
CA VAL A 104 17.95 13.04 -11.85
C VAL A 104 17.47 11.81 -11.09
N VAL A 105 16.29 11.32 -11.44
CA VAL A 105 15.69 10.11 -10.89
C VAL A 105 16.07 8.90 -11.75
N THR A 106 16.52 7.84 -11.11
CA THR A 106 16.87 6.57 -11.76
C THR A 106 16.01 5.44 -11.20
N ALA A 107 16.01 4.28 -11.86
CA ALA A 107 15.24 3.12 -11.40
C ALA A 107 15.68 2.59 -10.02
N THR A 108 16.89 2.93 -9.55
CA THR A 108 17.38 2.57 -8.21
C THR A 108 17.18 3.69 -7.18
N THR A 109 16.78 4.88 -7.63
CA THR A 109 16.46 5.98 -6.73
C THR A 109 15.24 5.57 -5.91
N THR A 110 15.31 5.77 -4.60
CA THR A 110 14.16 5.58 -3.70
C THR A 110 14.00 6.80 -2.83
N ARG A 111 12.77 7.02 -2.39
CA ARG A 111 12.44 8.11 -1.46
C ARG A 111 11.59 7.60 -0.33
N ARG A 112 11.75 8.20 0.85
CA ARG A 112 11.11 7.69 2.06
C ARG A 112 10.43 8.79 2.83
N PHE A 113 9.15 8.58 3.14
CA PHE A 113 8.41 9.35 4.13
C PHE A 113 8.39 8.59 5.46
N LEU A 114 9.07 9.17 6.45
CA LEU A 114 9.18 8.57 7.79
C LEU A 114 7.84 8.58 8.51
N GLY A 115 7.46 7.44 9.11
CA GLY A 115 6.23 7.31 9.91
C GLY A 115 4.94 7.43 9.09
N LYS A 116 5.01 7.23 7.77
CA LYS A 116 3.87 7.25 6.84
C LYS A 116 3.50 5.87 6.30
N GLY A 117 4.05 4.81 6.89
CA GLY A 117 3.71 3.42 6.62
C GLY A 117 2.46 2.95 7.36
N ALA A 118 2.26 1.64 7.40
CA ALA A 118 1.21 0.98 8.16
C ALA A 118 1.56 0.88 9.66
N PRO A 119 0.55 0.85 10.55
CA PRO A 119 0.77 0.61 11.96
C PRO A 119 1.32 -0.80 12.21
N ARG A 120 2.19 -0.92 13.20
CA ARG A 120 2.82 -2.17 13.66
C ARG A 120 2.11 -2.70 14.92
N GLN A 121 2.31 -3.98 15.23
CA GLN A 121 1.73 -4.59 16.44
C GLN A 121 2.36 -4.06 17.74
N ASP A 122 3.62 -3.62 17.68
CA ASP A 122 4.37 -3.05 18.81
C ASP A 122 3.96 -1.59 19.15
N GLY A 123 2.98 -1.04 18.42
CA GLY A 123 2.51 0.34 18.58
C GLY A 123 3.29 1.36 17.74
N GLY A 124 4.29 0.93 16.98
CA GLY A 124 4.99 1.77 16.01
C GLY A 124 4.21 2.01 14.71
N VAL A 125 4.75 2.88 13.86
CA VAL A 125 4.30 3.06 12.48
C VAL A 125 5.52 2.86 11.58
N GLY A 126 5.36 2.11 10.50
CA GLY A 126 6.43 1.94 9.52
C GLY A 126 6.61 3.18 8.64
N ASP A 127 7.46 3.03 7.63
CA ASP A 127 7.75 4.08 6.66
C ASP A 127 7.04 3.83 5.32
N LEU A 128 6.81 4.90 4.55
CA LEU A 128 6.40 4.80 3.16
C LEU A 128 7.63 4.99 2.26
N VAL A 129 7.95 3.97 1.47
CA VAL A 129 9.05 3.93 0.52
C VAL A 129 8.48 4.02 -0.89
N ILE A 130 8.94 5.00 -1.65
CA ILE A 130 8.55 5.25 -3.04
C ILE A 130 9.64 4.69 -3.95
N HIS A 131 9.22 3.81 -4.86
CA HIS A 131 10.01 3.28 -5.96
C HIS A 131 9.54 3.94 -7.25
N PHE A 132 10.49 4.18 -8.16
CA PHE A 132 10.21 4.87 -9.42
C PHE A 132 10.29 3.90 -10.58
N ASN A 133 9.17 3.73 -11.27
CA ASN A 133 9.11 2.97 -12.50
C ASN A 133 9.18 3.92 -13.69
N ILE A 134 10.31 3.92 -14.39
CA ILE A 134 10.57 4.86 -15.48
C ILE A 134 9.87 4.38 -16.76
N LYS A 135 8.91 5.15 -17.23
CA LYS A 135 8.23 4.94 -18.51
C LYS A 135 8.97 5.64 -19.63
N PHE A 136 9.43 4.84 -20.58
CA PHE A 136 9.98 5.34 -21.84
C PHE A 136 8.84 5.51 -22.87
N PRO A 137 8.93 6.52 -23.74
CA PRO A 137 8.00 6.65 -24.85
C PRO A 137 8.16 5.47 -25.82
N GLU A 138 7.04 4.95 -26.33
CA GLU A 138 7.05 3.84 -27.29
C GLU A 138 7.53 4.27 -28.68
N VAL A 139 7.31 5.53 -29.04
CA VAL A 139 7.65 6.10 -30.35
C VAL A 139 8.30 7.46 -30.15
N ILE A 140 9.35 7.73 -30.93
CA ILE A 140 10.05 9.02 -30.98
C ILE A 140 9.99 9.52 -32.42
N ASN A 141 9.53 10.76 -32.62
CA ASN A 141 9.48 11.38 -33.94
C ASN A 141 10.85 11.96 -34.36
N GLU A 142 11.00 12.36 -35.61
CA GLU A 142 12.29 12.83 -36.14
C GLU A 142 12.82 14.06 -35.39
N SER A 143 11.95 15.03 -35.09
CA SER A 143 12.37 16.25 -34.37
C SER A 143 12.82 15.96 -32.94
N GLN A 144 12.13 15.07 -32.22
CA GLN A 144 12.57 14.59 -30.91
C GLN A 144 13.90 13.85 -31.02
N ARG A 145 14.10 13.04 -32.05
CA ARG A 145 15.35 12.29 -32.28
C ARG A 145 16.52 13.23 -32.51
N GLU A 146 16.35 14.26 -33.33
CA GLU A 146 17.38 15.29 -33.55
C GLU A 146 17.77 15.99 -32.25
N LEU A 147 16.79 16.39 -31.43
CA LEU A 147 17.03 17.02 -30.13
C LEU A 147 17.80 16.10 -29.17
N ILE A 148 17.45 14.81 -29.13
CA ILE A 148 18.15 13.81 -28.31
C ILE A 148 19.59 13.61 -28.81
N MET A 149 19.82 13.61 -30.13
CA MET A 149 21.18 13.52 -30.69
C MET A 149 22.03 14.74 -30.34
N GLN A 150 21.44 15.94 -30.39
CA GLN A 150 22.11 17.17 -29.97
C GLN A 150 22.49 17.09 -28.49
N LEU A 151 21.55 16.69 -27.62
CA LEU A 151 21.82 16.52 -26.20
C LEU A 151 22.96 15.52 -25.97
N LYS A 152 22.92 14.37 -26.66
CA LYS A 152 23.96 13.33 -26.59
C LYS A 152 25.35 13.83 -27.05
N SER A 153 25.42 14.82 -27.94
CA SER A 153 26.69 15.39 -28.40
C SER A 153 27.31 16.40 -27.43
N LEU A 154 26.55 16.83 -26.43
CA LEU A 154 27.00 17.76 -25.38
C LEU A 154 27.63 17.03 -24.19
N ASP A 155 27.34 15.73 -24.04
CA ASP A 155 28.03 14.82 -23.12
C ASP A 155 29.41 14.42 -23.65
#